data_AF-A0A0B4GQV3-F1
#
_entry.id   AF-A0A0B4GQV3-F1
#
_cell.length_a   1.000
_cell.length_b   1.000
_cell.length_c   1.000
_cell.angle_alpha   90.00
_cell.angle_beta   90.00
_cell.angle_gamma   90.00
#
_symmetry.space_group_name_H-M   'P 1'
#
loop_
_entity.id
_entity.type
_entity.pdbx_description
1 polymer ?
#
loop_
_entity_poly.entity_id
_entity_poly.type
_entity_poly.pdbx_seq_one_letter_code
_entity_poly.pdbx_strand_id
1 'polypeptide(L)'
;MEGNANKPGAEGGHGAVWETLKTMYYLFIKFKQTAYQTRLEDASHFKSGIDCGWAKLEDYHVKSDRTPVYRAALALHPSYGYDYFERHWKKAMGKPQWYNDMQSAVSGLFDEYRRQTEVETQAQVGFSEDDDGIDTDALEWWSRHQHE
;
A
#
# COMPACT_ATOMS: atom_id res chain seq x y z
N MET A 1 1.53 11.78 -3.18
CA MET A 1 1.53 12.99 -2.34
C MET A 1 2.62 12.79 -1.29
N GLU A 2 3.78 13.40 -1.47
CA GLU A 2 4.72 13.61 -0.35
C GLU A 2 4.10 14.67 0.57
N GLY A 3 4.18 14.48 1.89
CA GLY A 3 3.68 15.45 2.85
C GLY A 3 4.40 16.78 2.67
N ASN A 4 3.65 17.89 2.60
CA ASN A 4 4.17 19.25 2.43
C ASN A 4 4.83 19.81 3.70
N ALA A 5 5.54 18.95 4.44
CA ALA A 5 6.19 19.26 5.70
C ALA A 5 7.71 19.46 5.55
N ASN A 6 8.25 19.47 4.32
CA ASN A 6 9.62 19.91 4.04
C ASN A 6 9.74 21.45 4.05
N LYS A 7 9.24 22.10 5.11
CA LYS A 7 9.35 23.55 5.33
C LYS A 7 10.03 23.80 6.67
N PRO A 8 10.88 24.84 6.81
CA PRO A 8 11.50 25.18 8.08
C PRO A 8 10.42 25.38 9.16
N GLY A 9 10.48 24.59 10.25
CA GLY A 9 9.52 24.66 11.36
C GLY A 9 8.29 23.76 11.25
N ALA A 10 8.15 22.96 10.19
CA ALA A 10 7.15 21.90 10.11
C ALA A 10 7.85 20.53 10.22
N GLU A 11 7.52 19.76 11.26
CA GLU A 11 7.93 18.36 11.39
C GLU A 11 6.83 17.45 10.80
N GLY A 12 7.21 16.29 10.24
CA GLY A 12 6.25 15.31 9.69
C GLY A 12 6.34 15.07 8.18
N GLY A 13 7.44 15.44 7.52
CA GLY A 13 7.71 15.07 6.11
C GLY A 13 7.99 13.58 5.91
N HIS A 14 8.15 12.85 7.01
CA HIS A 14 8.49 11.43 7.07
C HIS A 14 7.44 10.68 7.88
N GLY A 15 7.22 9.41 7.52
CA GLY A 15 6.24 8.53 8.16
C GLY A 15 5.17 8.05 7.20
N ALA A 16 5.30 8.32 5.90
CA ALA A 16 4.40 7.76 4.92
C ALA A 16 4.64 6.24 4.82
N VAL A 17 3.56 5.47 4.73
CA VAL A 17 3.59 4.00 4.71
C VAL A 17 4.54 3.45 3.63
N TRP A 18 4.62 4.12 2.47
CA TRP A 18 5.49 3.71 1.36
C TRP A 18 6.99 3.90 1.66
N GLU A 19 7.36 4.80 2.58
CA GLU A 19 8.76 5.02 2.98
C GLU A 19 9.30 3.84 3.79
N THR A 20 8.45 3.14 4.55
CA THR A 20 8.87 2.02 5.41
C THR A 20 9.57 0.92 4.62
N LEU A 21 8.99 0.46 3.51
CA LEU A 21 9.60 -0.59 2.68
C LEU A 21 10.89 -0.11 2.02
N LYS A 22 10.95 1.16 1.62
CA LYS A 22 12.17 1.73 1.02
C LYS A 22 13.32 1.80 2.02
N THR A 23 13.04 2.22 3.25
CA THR A 23 14.04 2.30 4.33
C THR A 23 14.52 0.90 4.70
N MET A 24 13.60 -0.06 4.84
CA MET A 24 13.95 -1.46 5.07
C MET A 24 14.84 -2.01 3.96
N TYR A 25 14.50 -1.73 2.70
CA TYR A 25 15.32 -2.11 1.55
C TYR A 25 16.72 -1.47 1.58
N TYR A 26 16.81 -0.18 1.92
CA TYR A 26 18.10 0.50 2.05
C TYR A 26 19.00 -0.18 3.08
N LEU A 27 18.44 -0.57 4.24
CA LEU A 27 19.18 -1.29 5.28
C LEU A 27 19.67 -2.65 4.79
N PHE A 28 18.85 -3.41 4.04
CA PHE A 28 19.31 -4.65 3.40
C PHE A 28 20.56 -4.40 2.54
N ILE A 29 20.51 -3.42 1.63
CA ILE A 29 21.67 -3.13 0.77
C ILE A 29 22.91 -2.77 1.58
N LYS A 30 22.75 -1.98 2.65
CA LYS A 30 23.88 -1.64 3.53
C LYS A 30 24.45 -2.84 4.25
N PHE A 31 23.63 -3.70 4.83
CA PHE A 31 24.12 -4.92 5.48
C PHE A 31 24.81 -5.87 4.49
N LYS A 32 24.26 -6.07 3.29
CA LYS A 32 24.93 -6.87 2.24
C LYS A 32 26.28 -6.29 1.85
N GLN A 33 26.35 -4.97 1.68
CA GLN A 33 27.59 -4.27 1.34
C GLN A 33 28.62 -4.40 2.46
N THR A 34 28.23 -4.16 3.71
CA THR A 34 29.12 -4.25 4.87
C THR A 34 29.62 -5.67 5.07
N ALA A 35 28.73 -6.68 4.99
CA ALA A 35 29.11 -8.08 5.09
C ALA A 35 30.13 -8.49 4.01
N TYR A 36 30.00 -7.95 2.80
CA TYR A 36 30.99 -8.15 1.74
C TYR A 36 32.33 -7.49 2.04
N GLN A 37 32.32 -6.25 2.54
CA GLN A 37 33.53 -5.49 2.87
C GLN A 37 34.32 -6.15 4.01
N THR A 38 33.63 -6.59 5.06
CA THR A 38 34.25 -7.23 6.24
C THR A 38 34.43 -8.74 6.07
N ARG A 39 34.26 -9.28 4.86
CA ARG A 39 34.30 -10.73 4.58
C ARG A 39 35.57 -11.40 5.08
N LEU A 40 36.72 -10.77 4.79
CA LEU A 40 38.05 -11.33 5.05
C LEU A 40 38.61 -10.96 6.44
N GLU A 41 37.90 -10.10 7.18
CA GLU A 41 38.26 -9.74 8.55
C GLU A 41 37.94 -10.89 9.51
N ASP A 42 38.64 -10.92 10.64
CA ASP A 42 38.37 -11.88 11.71
C ASP A 42 36.95 -11.75 12.26
N ALA A 43 36.46 -12.81 12.88
CA ALA A 43 35.16 -12.80 13.54
C ALA A 43 35.11 -11.71 14.62
N SER A 44 34.06 -10.88 14.60
CA SER A 44 33.89 -9.77 15.53
C SER A 44 32.41 -9.59 15.88
N HIS A 45 32.14 -8.94 17.02
CA HIS A 45 30.78 -8.56 17.40
C HIS A 45 30.10 -7.68 16.34
N PHE A 46 30.88 -6.90 15.60
CA PHE A 46 30.37 -6.10 14.49
C PHE A 46 29.80 -6.98 13.37
N LYS A 47 30.55 -8.00 12.93
CA LYS A 47 30.09 -8.95 11.89
C LYS A 47 28.83 -9.70 12.35
N SER A 48 28.83 -10.22 13.58
CA SER A 48 27.65 -10.85 14.15
C SER A 48 26.46 -9.89 14.22
N GLY A 49 26.68 -8.62 14.53
CA GLY A 49 25.65 -7.58 14.50
C GLY A 49 25.04 -7.37 13.12
N ILE A 50 25.85 -7.40 12.05
CA ILE A 50 25.37 -7.32 10.66
C ILE A 50 24.50 -8.53 10.32
N ASP A 51 24.94 -9.74 10.67
CA ASP A 51 24.18 -10.97 10.41
C ASP A 51 22.85 -10.99 11.18
N CYS A 52 22.87 -10.61 12.46
CA CYS A 52 21.65 -10.47 13.26
C CYS A 52 20.70 -9.40 12.70
N GLY A 53 21.25 -8.26 12.25
CA GLY A 53 20.49 -7.19 11.61
C GLY A 53 19.82 -7.68 10.32
N TRP A 54 20.56 -8.40 9.48
CA TRP A 54 20.03 -9.00 8.25
C TRP A 54 18.89 -9.98 8.53
N ALA A 55 19.10 -10.94 9.44
CA ALA A 55 18.09 -11.91 9.81
C ALA A 55 16.82 -11.23 10.36
N LYS A 56 17.01 -10.17 11.16
CA LYS A 56 15.90 -9.38 11.69
C LYS A 56 15.10 -8.69 10.58
N LEU A 57 15.77 -8.14 9.57
CA LEU A 57 15.07 -7.53 8.43
C LEU A 57 14.31 -8.57 7.60
N GLU A 58 14.85 -9.79 7.41
CA GLU A 58 14.12 -10.87 6.75
C GLU A 58 12.85 -11.25 7.53
N ASP A 59 12.92 -11.34 8.86
CA ASP A 59 11.75 -11.54 9.72
C ASP A 59 10.71 -10.42 9.57
N TYR A 60 11.16 -9.17 9.51
CA TYR A 60 10.26 -8.03 9.30
C TYR A 60 9.65 -8.02 7.91
N HIS A 61 10.36 -8.52 6.90
CA HIS A 61 9.79 -8.69 5.57
C HIS A 61 8.61 -9.67 5.61
N VAL A 62 8.81 -10.86 6.20
CA VAL A 62 7.73 -11.86 6.37
C VAL A 62 6.55 -11.31 7.19
N LYS A 63 6.80 -10.41 8.15
CA LYS A 63 5.72 -9.73 8.89
C LYS A 63 5.02 -8.66 8.05
N SER A 64 5.76 -7.89 7.25
CA SER A 64 5.19 -6.91 6.32
C SER A 64 4.32 -7.57 5.25
N ASP A 65 4.57 -8.85 4.96
CA ASP A 65 3.75 -9.66 4.06
C ASP A 65 2.36 -9.98 4.63
N ARG A 66 2.20 -9.88 5.95
CA ARG A 66 0.89 -10.07 6.62
C ARG A 66 -0.05 -8.90 6.40
N THR A 67 0.42 -7.77 5.90
CA THR A 67 -0.43 -6.61 5.59
C THR A 67 -0.06 -6.04 4.23
N PRO A 68 -0.89 -6.28 3.18
CA PRO A 68 -0.57 -5.89 1.81
C PRO A 68 -0.46 -4.36 1.62
N VAL A 69 -0.94 -3.57 2.57
CA VAL A 69 -0.95 -2.10 2.57
C VAL A 69 0.44 -1.50 2.29
N TYR A 70 1.51 -2.02 2.88
CA TYR A 70 2.86 -1.49 2.62
C TYR A 70 3.28 -1.66 1.16
N ARG A 71 3.01 -2.84 0.61
CA ARG A 71 3.30 -3.21 -0.78
C ARG A 71 2.44 -2.40 -1.75
N ALA A 72 1.14 -2.31 -1.48
CA ALA A 72 0.19 -1.55 -2.28
C ALA A 72 0.50 -0.05 -2.29
N ALA A 73 0.82 0.54 -1.13
CA ALA A 73 1.16 1.96 -1.03
C ALA A 73 2.36 2.33 -1.92
N LEU A 74 3.39 1.48 -1.95
CA LEU A 74 4.56 1.70 -2.79
C LEU A 74 4.29 1.37 -4.28
N ALA A 75 3.46 0.36 -4.57
CA ALA A 75 3.05 0.00 -5.93
C ALA A 75 2.16 1.08 -6.58
N LEU A 76 1.35 1.79 -5.79
CA LEU A 76 0.53 2.92 -6.24
C LEU A 76 1.31 4.23 -6.29
N HIS A 77 2.56 4.26 -5.79
CA HIS A 77 3.35 5.47 -5.80
C HIS A 77 3.81 5.82 -7.22
N PRO A 78 3.50 7.02 -7.75
CA PRO A 78 3.70 7.37 -9.15
C PRO A 78 5.17 7.33 -9.60
N SER A 79 6.11 7.62 -8.69
CA SER A 79 7.55 7.60 -8.99
C SER A 79 8.21 6.23 -8.86
N TYR A 80 7.54 5.24 -8.28
CA TYR A 80 8.16 3.94 -7.94
C TYR A 80 7.48 2.78 -8.64
N GLY A 81 6.19 2.59 -8.38
CA GLY A 81 5.39 1.52 -8.98
C GLY A 81 5.97 0.11 -8.79
N TYR A 82 5.56 -0.78 -9.68
CA TYR A 82 6.02 -2.18 -9.72
C TYR A 82 7.51 -2.28 -10.10
N ASP A 83 8.01 -1.35 -10.92
CA ASP A 83 9.42 -1.25 -11.34
C ASP A 83 10.37 -1.17 -10.16
N TYR A 84 9.96 -0.52 -9.07
CA TYR A 84 10.75 -0.49 -7.85
C TYR A 84 11.01 -1.90 -7.33
N PHE A 85 9.97 -2.72 -7.18
CA PHE A 85 10.12 -4.07 -6.64
C PHE A 85 10.92 -4.97 -7.60
N GLU A 86 10.72 -4.82 -8.91
CA GLU A 86 11.48 -5.60 -9.88
C GLU A 86 12.98 -5.29 -9.81
N ARG A 87 13.36 -3.99 -9.76
CA ARG A 87 14.77 -3.60 -9.65
C ARG A 87 15.38 -3.99 -8.31
N HIS A 88 14.66 -3.75 -7.23
CA HIS A 88 15.24 -3.85 -5.89
C HIS A 88 15.15 -5.26 -5.32
N TRP A 89 14.00 -5.94 -5.46
CA TRP A 89 13.80 -7.27 -4.85
C TRP A 89 14.23 -8.39 -5.79
N LYS A 90 13.74 -8.39 -7.03
CA LYS A 90 14.07 -9.43 -8.00
C LYS A 90 15.53 -9.35 -8.45
N LYS A 91 16.01 -8.16 -8.86
CA LYS A 91 17.38 -8.00 -9.41
C LYS A 91 18.44 -7.80 -8.31
N ALA A 92 18.32 -6.78 -7.46
CA ALA A 92 19.40 -6.45 -6.51
C ALA A 92 19.51 -7.41 -5.30
N MET A 93 18.38 -7.89 -4.76
CA MET A 93 18.38 -8.88 -3.67
C MET A 93 18.37 -10.33 -4.14
N GLY A 94 18.05 -10.60 -5.40
CA GLY A 94 17.95 -11.98 -5.90
C GLY A 94 16.78 -12.76 -5.27
N LYS A 95 15.70 -12.07 -4.89
CA LYS A 95 14.51 -12.64 -4.26
C LYS A 95 13.31 -12.53 -5.23
N PRO A 96 13.28 -13.31 -6.33
CA PRO A 96 12.18 -13.23 -7.31
C PRO A 96 10.83 -13.62 -6.72
N GLN A 97 10.81 -14.54 -5.73
CA GLN A 97 9.57 -14.95 -5.08
C GLN A 97 8.88 -13.79 -4.38
N TRP A 98 9.63 -12.93 -3.69
CA TRP A 98 9.07 -11.76 -3.00
C TRP A 98 8.39 -10.78 -3.96
N TYR A 99 8.91 -10.65 -5.18
CA TYR A 99 8.27 -9.85 -6.22
C TYR A 99 6.93 -10.47 -6.65
N ASN A 100 6.90 -11.78 -6.89
CA ASN A 100 5.66 -12.48 -7.26
C ASN A 100 4.62 -12.39 -6.14
N ASP A 101 5.03 -12.63 -4.89
CA ASP A 101 4.16 -12.53 -3.71
C ASP A 101 3.62 -11.11 -3.55
N MET A 102 4.42 -10.09 -3.85
CA MET A 102 4.00 -8.70 -3.87
C MET A 102 2.90 -8.45 -4.89
N GLN A 103 3.07 -8.93 -6.13
CA GLN A 103 2.05 -8.79 -7.17
C GLN A 103 0.74 -9.45 -6.75
N SER A 104 0.79 -10.69 -6.23
CA SER A 104 -0.40 -11.39 -5.74
C SER A 104 -1.08 -10.64 -4.60
N ALA A 105 -0.30 -10.10 -3.65
CA ALA A 105 -0.83 -9.34 -2.52
C ALA A 105 -1.50 -8.03 -2.94
N VAL A 106 -0.91 -7.28 -3.88
CA VAL A 106 -1.50 -6.03 -4.36
C VAL A 106 -2.75 -6.29 -5.21
N SER A 107 -2.73 -7.28 -6.09
CA SER A 107 -3.92 -7.68 -6.86
C SER A 107 -5.06 -8.16 -5.96
N GLY A 108 -4.76 -8.99 -4.97
CA GLY A 108 -5.77 -9.48 -4.02
C GLY A 108 -6.40 -8.35 -3.21
N LEU A 109 -5.60 -7.37 -2.78
CA LEU A 109 -6.11 -6.18 -2.08
C LEU A 109 -6.99 -5.32 -3.00
N PHE A 110 -6.59 -5.13 -4.26
CA PHE A 110 -7.40 -4.39 -5.23
C PHE A 110 -8.75 -5.07 -5.48
N ASP A 111 -8.78 -6.39 -5.65
CA ASP A 111 -10.02 -7.15 -5.84
C ASP A 111 -10.94 -7.12 -4.63
N GLU A 112 -10.38 -7.04 -3.42
CA GLU A 112 -11.14 -6.83 -2.19
C GLU A 112 -11.83 -5.45 -2.20
N TYR A 113 -11.08 -4.37 -2.44
CA TYR A 113 -11.64 -3.01 -2.50
C TYR A 113 -12.67 -2.85 -3.63
N ARG A 114 -12.43 -3.47 -4.79
CA ARG A 114 -13.37 -3.44 -5.91
C ARG A 114 -14.72 -4.05 -5.51
N ARG A 115 -14.72 -5.23 -4.89
CA ARG A 115 -15.95 -5.90 -4.44
C ARG A 115 -16.68 -5.09 -3.36
N GLN A 116 -15.95 -4.47 -2.43
CA GLN A 116 -16.55 -3.60 -1.41
C GLN A 116 -17.26 -2.41 -2.06
N THR A 117 -16.60 -1.74 -3.01
CA THR A 117 -17.18 -0.61 -3.75
C THR A 117 -18.43 -1.01 -4.54
N GLU A 118 -18.42 -2.19 -5.17
CA GLU A 118 -19.58 -2.70 -5.92
C GLU A 118 -20.79 -2.94 -4.99
N VAL A 119 -20.56 -3.49 -3.80
CA VAL A 119 -21.61 -3.71 -2.77
C VAL A 119 -22.16 -2.38 -2.25
N GLU A 120 -21.29 -1.42 -1.94
CA GLU A 120 -21.70 -0.09 -1.48
C GLU A 120 -22.53 0.65 -2.54
N THR A 121 -22.12 0.54 -3.81
CA THR A 121 -22.84 1.15 -4.93
C THR A 121 -24.22 0.51 -5.10
N GLN A 122 -24.34 -0.81 -5.03
CA GLN A 122 -25.62 -1.52 -5.11
C GLN A 122 -26.55 -1.18 -3.94
N ALA A 123 -26.01 -1.06 -2.72
CA ALA A 123 -26.78 -0.63 -1.57
C ALA A 123 -27.34 0.78 -1.77
N GLN A 124 -26.52 1.71 -2.27
CA GLN A 124 -26.94 3.10 -2.48
C GLN A 124 -27.98 3.24 -3.62
N VAL A 125 -27.90 2.41 -4.66
CA VAL A 125 -28.89 2.36 -5.75
C VAL A 125 -30.22 1.75 -5.27
N GLY A 126 -30.17 0.70 -4.44
CA GLY A 126 -31.38 0.10 -3.87
C GLY A 126 -32.17 1.04 -2.96
N PHE A 127 -31.50 1.99 -2.28
CA PHE A 127 -32.18 3.03 -1.51
C PHE A 127 -32.84 4.12 -2.38
N SER A 128 -32.39 4.33 -3.62
CA SER A 128 -33.01 5.31 -4.53
C SER A 128 -34.26 4.77 -5.24
N GLU A 129 -34.33 3.46 -5.51
CA GLU A 129 -35.47 2.86 -6.23
C GLU A 129 -36.74 2.75 -5.36
N ASP A 130 -36.61 2.81 -4.03
CA ASP A 130 -37.72 2.77 -3.07
C ASP A 130 -38.34 4.16 -2.76
N ASP A 131 -37.75 5.27 -3.26
CA ASP A 131 -38.24 6.65 -3.05
C ASP A 131 -38.93 7.26 -4.29
N ASP A 132 -38.93 6.56 -5.44
CA ASP A 132 -39.58 6.99 -6.68
C ASP A 132 -41.11 6.73 -6.70
N GLY A 133 -41.72 6.59 -5.52
CA GLY A 133 -43.16 6.66 -5.36
C GLY A 133 -43.65 8.07 -5.64
N ILE A 134 -43.74 8.45 -6.92
CA ILE A 134 -44.48 9.63 -7.37
C ILE A 134 -45.85 9.54 -6.72
N ASP A 135 -46.11 10.45 -5.78
CA ASP A 135 -47.38 10.62 -5.10
C ASP A 135 -48.41 11.04 -6.17
N THR A 136 -49.04 10.04 -6.77
CA THR A 136 -50.06 10.21 -7.80
C THR A 136 -51.26 11.00 -7.27
N ASP A 137 -51.46 11.03 -5.95
CA ASP A 137 -52.54 11.78 -5.31
C ASP A 137 -52.28 13.29 -5.33
N ALA A 138 -51.00 13.71 -5.25
CA ALA A 138 -50.62 15.11 -5.40
C ALA A 138 -50.93 15.63 -6.81
N LEU A 139 -50.64 14.86 -7.86
CA LEU A 139 -50.92 15.26 -9.25
C LEU A 139 -52.43 15.29 -9.57
N GLU A 140 -53.22 14.38 -8.98
CA GLU A 140 -54.69 14.42 -9.10
C GLU A 140 -55.30 15.65 -8.41
N TRP A 141 -54.74 16.08 -7.27
CA TRP A 141 -55.21 17.26 -6.54
C TRP A 141 -55.01 18.56 -7.34
N TRP A 142 -53.84 18.74 -7.96
CA TRP A 142 -53.54 19.92 -8.79
C TRP A 142 -54.41 19.99 -10.05
N SER A 143 -54.70 18.85 -10.68
CA SER A 143 -55.54 18.77 -11.88
C SER A 143 -57.01 19.14 -11.60
N ARG A 144 -57.49 18.89 -10.38
CA ARG A 144 -58.88 19.18 -9.97
C ARG A 144 -59.15 20.66 -9.67
N HIS A 145 -58.13 21.43 -9.30
CA HIS A 145 -58.28 22.82 -8.85
C HIS A 145 -57.81 23.86 -9.88
N GLN A 146 -57.46 23.45 -11.10
CA GLN A 146 -57.01 24.36 -12.16
C GLN A 146 -58.15 24.87 -13.07
N HIS A 147 -59.40 24.51 -12.77
CA HIS A 147 -60.58 24.85 -13.57
C HIS A 147 -61.74 25.48 -12.78
N GLU A 148 -61.48 26.04 -11.60
CA GLU A 148 -62.44 26.92 -10.89
C GLU A 148 -62.07 28.40 -11.00
#